data_AF-A0A2K6C3N1-F1
#
_entry.id   AF-A0A2K6C3N1-F1
#
_cell.length_a   1.000
_cell.length_b   1.000
_cell.length_c   1.000
_cell.angle_alpha   90.00
_cell.angle_beta   90.00
_cell.angle_gamma   90.00
#
_symmetry.space_group_name_H-M   'P 1'
#
loop_
_entity.id
_entity.type
_entity.pdbx_description
1 polymer ?
#
loop_
_entity_poly.entity_id
_entity_poly.type
_entity_poly.pdbx_seq_one_letter_code
_entity_poly.pdbx_strand_id
1 'polypeptide(L)'
;MISALWGALLIRVHSSPVSSPSVSGPPRLVSCGSSQSSALSQSGGSTSTTGTEARSRALGRRWCPAAIMLLALVSLLSCLLPSSEAKVYSRCELARVLQDFGLDGYRGYSLADWVCLAYFTSGFNTAAVDHEADGSTNNGIFQISSRRWCRNLTPNAPNMCGMYCSDLLNPNLKDTVICAMKITQEPQGLGYWEAWRHHCQGKDLTDWVDGCDF
;
A
#
# COMPACT_ATOMS: atom_id res chain seq x y z
N MET A 1 -23.89 -16.80 30.08
CA MET A 1 -22.55 -17.21 30.56
C MET A 1 -21.67 -17.42 29.34
N ILE A 2 -20.96 -16.38 28.90
CA ILE A 2 -19.97 -16.45 27.83
C ILE A 2 -18.72 -15.79 28.40
N SER A 3 -17.69 -16.60 28.63
CA SER A 3 -16.36 -16.14 29.00
C SER A 3 -15.40 -16.76 28.00
N ALA A 4 -14.85 -15.93 27.10
CA ALA A 4 -13.68 -16.27 26.30
C ALA A 4 -12.62 -15.21 26.60
N LEU A 5 -11.62 -15.64 27.35
CA LEU A 5 -10.42 -14.91 27.73
C LEU A 5 -9.50 -14.82 26.51
N TRP A 6 -9.21 -13.61 26.04
CA TRP A 6 -8.07 -13.38 25.16
C TRP A 6 -6.88 -12.95 26.02
N GLY A 7 -5.96 -13.90 26.25
CA GLY A 7 -4.63 -13.61 26.79
C GLY A 7 -3.74 -13.09 25.66
N ALA A 8 -3.37 -11.81 25.71
CA ALA A 8 -2.38 -11.23 24.82
C ALA A 8 -0.97 -11.45 25.40
N LEU A 9 -0.17 -12.26 24.70
CA LEU A 9 1.27 -12.39 24.92
C LEU A 9 1.95 -11.17 24.27
N LEU A 10 2.50 -10.29 25.10
CA LEU A 10 3.26 -9.11 24.68
C LEU A 10 4.66 -9.51 24.18
N ILE A 11 4.91 -9.40 22.86
CA ILE A 11 6.27 -9.41 22.30
C ILE A 11 6.76 -7.96 22.22
N ARG A 12 7.79 -7.62 23.00
CA ARG A 12 8.51 -6.34 22.90
C ARG A 12 9.30 -6.29 21.58
N VAL A 13 8.94 -5.38 20.69
CA VAL A 13 9.83 -4.95 19.60
C VAL A 13 10.60 -3.72 20.06
N HIS A 14 11.91 -3.85 20.19
CA HIS A 14 12.83 -2.74 20.47
C HIS A 14 13.06 -1.96 19.17
N SER A 15 12.54 -0.73 19.11
CA SER A 15 12.82 0.21 18.02
C SER A 15 13.91 1.19 18.48
N SER A 16 15.09 1.14 17.84
CA SER A 16 16.11 2.18 17.98
C SER A 16 15.68 3.46 17.24
N PRO A 17 16.02 4.67 17.74
CA PRO A 17 15.59 5.91 17.12
C PRO A 17 16.49 6.30 15.94
N VAL A 18 15.89 6.60 14.79
CA VAL A 18 16.55 7.26 13.65
C VAL A 18 16.47 8.77 13.85
N SER A 19 17.62 9.43 13.81
CA SER A 19 17.81 10.88 13.92
C SER A 19 17.42 11.58 12.61
N SER A 20 16.50 12.55 12.68
CA SER A 20 16.15 13.45 11.57
C SER A 20 17.05 14.69 11.55
N PRO A 21 17.36 15.29 10.37
CA PRO A 21 18.12 16.53 10.29
C PRO A 21 17.24 17.77 10.54
N SER A 22 17.81 18.71 11.28
CA SER A 22 17.21 19.99 11.69
C SER A 22 17.24 21.01 10.54
N VAL A 23 16.08 21.43 10.04
CA VAL A 23 15.96 22.64 9.20
C VAL A 23 15.42 23.77 10.07
N SER A 24 16.31 24.68 10.46
CA SER A 24 16.02 25.87 11.24
C SER A 24 15.88 27.10 10.33
N GLY A 25 14.69 27.70 10.29
CA GLY A 25 14.48 29.06 9.79
C GLY A 25 13.01 29.33 9.43
N PRO A 26 12.34 30.34 10.02
CA PRO A 26 10.99 30.71 9.60
C PRO A 26 11.03 31.56 8.33
N PRO A 27 9.97 31.55 7.49
CA PRO A 27 9.90 32.39 6.30
C PRO A 27 9.69 33.87 6.69
N ARG A 28 10.42 34.77 6.03
CA ARG A 28 10.24 36.23 6.17
C ARG A 28 8.92 36.64 5.52
N LEU A 29 8.05 37.31 6.28
CA LEU A 29 6.88 37.99 5.75
C LEU A 29 7.31 39.24 4.96
N VAL A 30 6.80 39.34 3.73
CA VAL A 30 6.81 40.58 2.94
C VAL A 30 5.62 41.42 3.40
N SER A 31 5.88 42.60 3.95
CA SER A 31 4.84 43.57 4.31
C SER A 31 4.50 44.46 3.10
N CYS A 32 3.22 44.52 2.72
CA CYS A 32 2.70 45.52 1.79
C CYS A 32 2.73 46.91 2.44
N GLY A 33 3.37 47.88 1.78
CA GLY A 33 3.52 49.25 2.25
C GLY A 33 2.25 50.07 2.09
N SER A 34 1.89 50.79 3.14
CA SER A 34 0.96 51.92 3.10
C SER A 34 1.75 53.22 3.15
N SER A 35 1.64 53.99 2.08
CA SER A 35 2.06 55.38 1.99
C SER A 35 1.28 56.23 3.00
N GLN A 36 1.98 57.05 3.80
CA GLN A 36 1.66 58.48 3.96
C GLN A 36 2.67 59.25 4.83
N SER A 37 3.02 60.40 4.27
CA SER A 37 3.59 61.66 4.73
C SER A 37 3.99 61.92 6.20
N SER A 38 5.13 62.60 6.26
CA SER A 38 5.83 63.28 7.35
C SER A 38 5.00 64.32 8.13
N ALA A 39 5.13 64.29 9.47
CA ALA A 39 5.04 65.48 10.31
C ALA A 39 5.90 65.28 11.58
N LEU A 40 6.85 66.18 11.81
CA LEU A 40 7.63 66.30 13.06
C LEU A 40 6.78 66.96 14.15
N SER A 41 6.90 66.48 15.39
CA SER A 41 7.03 67.35 16.57
C SER A 41 7.58 66.55 17.77
N GLN A 42 8.46 67.19 18.53
CA GLN A 42 9.27 66.61 19.61
C GLN A 42 8.64 66.75 21.00
N SER A 43 9.29 66.07 21.97
CA SER A 43 9.24 66.19 23.44
C SER A 43 8.02 65.54 24.11
N GLY A 44 8.10 64.79 25.21
CA GLY A 44 9.14 64.52 26.22
C GLY A 44 8.44 64.42 27.57
N GLY A 45 8.76 63.42 28.43
CA GLY A 45 8.34 63.42 29.84
C GLY A 45 7.61 62.18 30.38
N SER A 46 8.41 61.26 30.95
CA SER A 46 8.32 60.60 32.28
C SER A 46 7.00 60.31 33.03
N THR A 47 7.11 59.25 33.86
CA THR A 47 6.45 58.88 35.13
C THR A 47 5.31 57.83 35.19
N SER A 48 5.73 56.63 35.63
CA SER A 48 5.24 55.79 36.74
C SER A 48 3.77 55.34 36.89
N THR A 49 3.65 54.00 36.88
CA THR A 49 2.85 53.10 37.75
C THR A 49 1.34 53.24 37.82
N THR A 50 0.61 52.17 37.43
CA THR A 50 -0.10 51.22 38.31
C THR A 50 -1.05 50.34 37.47
N GLY A 51 -1.34 49.11 37.96
CA GLY A 51 -2.54 48.37 37.54
C GLY A 51 -2.30 47.04 36.84
N THR A 52 -2.14 45.98 37.64
CA THR A 52 -2.33 44.58 37.21
C THR A 52 -3.79 44.31 36.85
N GLU A 53 -4.05 43.84 35.63
CA GLU A 53 -5.19 42.95 35.36
C GLU A 53 -4.80 41.95 34.26
N ALA A 54 -4.22 40.82 34.68
CA ALA A 54 -3.94 39.70 33.80
C ALA A 54 -5.25 38.99 33.45
N ARG A 55 -5.91 39.42 32.37
CA ARG A 55 -7.04 38.67 31.82
C ARG A 55 -6.51 37.48 31.03
N SER A 56 -6.47 36.33 31.70
CA SER A 56 -6.20 35.01 31.11
C SER A 56 -7.11 34.75 29.91
N ARG A 57 -6.67 35.10 28.71
CA ARG A 57 -7.21 34.49 27.49
C ARG A 57 -6.48 33.18 27.33
N ALA A 58 -7.12 32.11 27.76
CA ALA A 58 -6.78 30.78 27.27
C ALA A 58 -6.69 30.91 25.74
N LEU A 59 -5.49 30.76 25.17
CA LEU A 59 -5.29 30.50 23.76
C LEU A 59 -5.84 29.09 23.49
N GLY A 60 -7.17 28.95 23.58
CA GLY A 60 -7.85 27.90 22.85
C GLY A 60 -7.51 28.18 21.40
N ARG A 61 -6.72 27.30 20.78
CA ARG A 61 -6.47 27.30 19.34
C ARG A 61 -7.84 27.23 18.65
N ARG A 62 -8.46 28.38 18.43
CA ARG A 62 -9.64 28.52 17.58
C ARG A 62 -9.09 28.36 16.18
N TRP A 63 -9.08 27.12 15.69
CA TRP A 63 -8.79 26.87 14.29
C TRP A 63 -9.73 27.71 13.45
N CYS A 64 -9.18 28.45 12.48
CA CYS A 64 -9.99 29.21 11.56
C CYS A 64 -11.01 28.27 10.90
N PRO A 65 -12.22 28.72 10.60
CA PRO A 65 -13.21 27.90 9.89
C PRO A 65 -12.63 27.31 8.60
N ALA A 66 -11.71 28.03 7.93
CA ALA A 66 -10.95 27.51 6.80
C ALA A 66 -10.06 26.31 7.13
N ALA A 67 -9.41 26.28 8.30
CA ALA A 67 -8.59 25.15 8.74
C ALA A 67 -9.48 23.94 9.13
N ILE A 68 -10.65 24.18 9.71
CA ILE A 68 -11.64 23.14 10.00
C ILE A 68 -12.16 22.54 8.68
N MET A 69 -12.49 23.38 7.69
CA MET A 69 -12.93 22.94 6.36
C MET A 69 -11.83 22.16 5.62
N LEU A 70 -10.57 22.57 5.73
CA LEU A 70 -9.45 21.86 5.14
C LEU A 70 -9.23 20.48 5.79
N LEU A 71 -9.30 20.39 7.11
CA LEU A 71 -9.20 19.12 7.83
C LEU A 71 -10.38 18.19 7.52
N ALA A 72 -11.59 18.74 7.43
CA ALA A 72 -12.78 17.98 7.03
C ALA A 72 -12.66 17.46 5.59
N LEU A 73 -12.14 18.28 4.66
CA LEU A 73 -11.88 17.90 3.27
C LEU A 73 -10.83 16.79 3.19
N VAL A 74 -9.69 16.93 3.88
CA VAL A 74 -8.64 15.90 3.93
C VAL A 74 -9.19 14.61 4.53
N SER A 75 -9.92 14.68 5.64
CA SER A 75 -10.54 13.52 6.27
C SER A 75 -11.55 12.84 5.33
N LEU A 76 -12.33 13.61 4.58
CA LEU A 76 -13.28 13.08 3.61
C LEU A 76 -12.54 12.37 2.49
N LEU A 77 -11.52 13.00 1.89
CA LEU A 77 -10.67 12.42 0.84
C LEU A 77 -9.97 11.13 1.28
N SER A 78 -9.49 11.07 2.52
CA SER A 78 -8.86 9.86 3.07
C SER A 78 -9.84 8.69 3.18
N CYS A 79 -11.13 8.93 3.44
CA CYS A 79 -12.16 7.88 3.47
C CYS A 79 -12.54 7.34 2.08
N LEU A 80 -12.15 8.00 0.98
CA LEU A 80 -12.37 7.50 -0.37
C LEU A 80 -11.27 6.53 -0.84
N LEU A 81 -10.18 6.37 -0.09
CA LEU A 81 -9.15 5.41 -0.44
C LEU A 81 -9.63 3.99 -0.11
N PRO A 82 -9.67 3.06 -1.08
CA PRO A 82 -10.00 1.68 -0.79
C PRO A 82 -8.95 1.14 0.19
N SER A 83 -9.41 0.55 1.30
CA SER A 83 -8.57 -0.25 2.17
C SER A 83 -8.11 -1.46 1.35
N SER A 84 -6.82 -1.51 1.03
CA SER A 84 -6.18 -2.69 0.48
C SER A 84 -6.11 -3.77 1.56
N GLU A 85 -7.23 -4.40 1.86
CA GLU A 85 -7.30 -5.54 2.77
C GLU A 85 -6.58 -6.72 2.14
N ALA A 86 -5.40 -7.09 2.66
CA ALA A 86 -4.70 -8.29 2.19
C ALA A 86 -5.62 -9.51 2.26
N LYS A 87 -5.71 -10.29 1.18
CA LYS A 87 -6.59 -11.46 1.10
C LYS A 87 -5.78 -12.74 0.96
N VAL A 88 -6.10 -13.74 1.78
CA VAL A 88 -5.69 -15.13 1.56
C VAL A 88 -6.92 -15.89 1.07
N TYR A 89 -6.87 -16.39 -0.16
CA TYR A 89 -7.96 -17.17 -0.72
C TYR A 89 -8.00 -18.59 -0.12
N SER A 90 -9.20 -19.16 0.00
CA SER A 90 -9.32 -20.61 0.13
C SER A 90 -9.14 -21.31 -1.23
N ARG A 91 -8.83 -22.60 -1.23
CA ARG A 91 -8.61 -23.39 -2.47
C ARG A 91 -9.76 -23.26 -3.48
N CYS A 92 -10.99 -23.55 -3.05
CA CYS A 92 -12.14 -23.50 -3.95
C CYS A 92 -12.61 -22.08 -4.28
N GLU A 93 -12.44 -21.13 -3.36
CA GLU A 93 -12.70 -19.72 -3.68
C GLU A 93 -11.76 -19.22 -4.78
N LEU A 94 -10.47 -19.56 -4.70
CA LEU A 94 -9.52 -19.23 -5.76
C LEU A 94 -9.88 -19.95 -7.06
N ALA A 95 -10.17 -21.25 -7.02
CA ALA A 95 -10.54 -22.02 -8.20
C ALA A 95 -11.70 -21.37 -8.97
N ARG A 96 -12.78 -20.98 -8.29
CA ARG A 96 -13.91 -20.25 -8.89
C ARG A 96 -13.47 -18.95 -9.56
N VAL A 97 -12.72 -18.12 -8.83
CA VAL A 97 -12.25 -16.83 -9.37
C VAL A 97 -11.38 -17.02 -10.62
N LEU A 98 -10.45 -17.98 -10.60
CA LEU A 98 -9.60 -18.26 -11.75
C LEU A 98 -10.39 -18.84 -12.93
N GLN A 99 -11.42 -19.63 -12.66
CA GLN A 99 -12.35 -20.12 -13.68
C GLN A 99 -13.17 -18.98 -14.30
N ASP A 100 -13.67 -18.04 -13.48
CA ASP A 100 -14.40 -16.86 -13.96
C ASP A 100 -13.54 -15.97 -14.86
N PHE A 101 -12.23 -15.94 -14.62
CA PHE A 101 -11.27 -15.28 -15.51
C PHE A 101 -10.88 -16.12 -16.75
N GLY A 102 -11.41 -17.33 -16.90
CA GLY A 102 -11.19 -18.18 -18.08
C GLY A 102 -9.82 -18.85 -18.12
N LEU A 103 -9.23 -19.16 -16.96
CA LEU A 103 -7.93 -19.86 -16.90
C LEU A 103 -8.03 -21.37 -17.09
N ASP A 104 -9.22 -21.97 -16.93
CA ASP A 104 -9.40 -23.39 -17.21
C ASP A 104 -9.22 -23.70 -18.70
N GLY A 105 -8.21 -24.50 -19.02
CA GLY A 105 -7.79 -24.80 -20.39
C GLY A 105 -6.94 -23.71 -21.06
N TYR A 106 -6.65 -22.59 -20.39
CA TYR A 106 -5.85 -21.53 -20.99
C TYR A 106 -4.45 -22.04 -21.34
N ARG A 107 -4.10 -21.98 -22.64
CA ARG A 107 -2.83 -22.50 -23.20
C ARG A 107 -2.61 -24.00 -22.92
N GLY A 108 -3.68 -24.75 -22.69
CA GLY A 108 -3.62 -26.19 -22.42
C GLY A 108 -3.35 -26.55 -20.96
N TYR A 109 -3.35 -25.58 -20.05
CA TYR A 109 -3.23 -25.82 -18.61
C TYR A 109 -4.62 -25.90 -17.97
N SER A 110 -4.82 -26.89 -17.12
CA SER A 110 -6.08 -27.09 -16.38
C SER A 110 -6.24 -26.04 -15.29
N LEU A 111 -7.46 -25.83 -14.80
CA LEU A 111 -7.68 -24.99 -13.61
C LEU A 111 -6.83 -25.41 -12.41
N ALA A 112 -6.64 -26.73 -12.23
CA ALA A 112 -5.84 -27.30 -11.16
C ALA A 112 -4.36 -26.89 -11.22
N ASP A 113 -3.79 -26.70 -12.42
CA ASP A 113 -2.43 -26.20 -12.59
C ASP A 113 -2.24 -24.82 -11.97
N TRP A 114 -3.21 -23.92 -12.20
CA TRP A 114 -3.18 -22.55 -11.69
C TRP A 114 -3.37 -22.49 -10.18
N VAL A 115 -4.26 -23.32 -9.64
CA VAL A 115 -4.48 -23.42 -8.19
C VAL A 115 -3.23 -24.00 -7.52
N CYS A 116 -2.63 -25.06 -8.07
CA CYS A 116 -1.37 -25.62 -7.56
C CYS A 116 -0.23 -24.57 -7.58
N LEU A 117 -0.08 -23.84 -8.69
CA LEU A 117 0.90 -22.77 -8.81
C LEU A 117 0.72 -21.71 -7.71
N ALA A 118 -0.50 -21.19 -7.52
CA ALA A 118 -0.80 -20.18 -6.52
C ALA A 118 -0.47 -20.64 -5.09
N TYR A 119 -0.72 -21.92 -4.79
CA TYR A 119 -0.39 -22.48 -3.48
C TYR A 119 1.12 -22.50 -3.23
N PHE A 120 1.89 -23.06 -4.17
CA PHE A 120 3.34 -23.22 -3.97
C PHE A 120 4.14 -21.94 -4.14
N THR A 121 3.56 -20.91 -4.74
CA THR A 121 4.19 -19.58 -4.84
C THR A 121 3.91 -18.71 -3.62
N SER A 122 2.66 -18.65 -3.14
CA SER A 122 2.26 -17.66 -2.13
C SER A 122 1.40 -18.20 -0.98
N GLY A 123 1.02 -19.48 -1.01
CA GLY A 123 0.01 -20.02 -0.09
C GLY A 123 -1.34 -19.31 -0.24
N PHE A 124 -1.69 -18.91 -1.47
CA PHE A 124 -2.92 -18.16 -1.81
C PHE A 124 -3.00 -16.72 -1.27
N ASN A 125 -1.90 -16.15 -0.77
CA ASN A 125 -1.86 -14.80 -0.25
C ASN A 125 -1.65 -13.76 -1.36
N THR A 126 -2.64 -12.90 -1.60
CA THR A 126 -2.55 -11.83 -2.61
C THR A 126 -1.55 -10.74 -2.25
N ALA A 127 -1.22 -10.57 -0.97
CA ALA A 127 -0.26 -9.56 -0.51
C ALA A 127 1.15 -10.13 -0.31
N ALA A 128 1.43 -11.36 -0.77
CA ALA A 128 2.75 -11.96 -0.65
C ALA A 128 3.79 -11.16 -1.43
N VAL A 129 4.89 -10.81 -0.76
CA VAL A 129 6.06 -10.17 -1.37
C VAL A 129 7.30 -10.89 -0.88
N ASP A 130 8.12 -11.33 -1.83
CA ASP A 130 9.44 -11.88 -1.57
C ASP A 130 10.53 -10.99 -2.17
N HIS A 131 11.70 -10.96 -1.53
CA HIS A 131 12.81 -10.09 -1.86
C HIS A 131 14.03 -10.90 -2.30
N GLU A 132 14.44 -10.69 -3.54
CA GLU A 132 15.59 -11.37 -4.13
C GLU A 132 16.90 -10.64 -3.79
N ALA A 133 18.02 -11.37 -3.84
CA ALA A 133 19.34 -10.82 -3.53
C ALA A 133 19.80 -9.69 -4.46
N ASP A 134 19.25 -9.61 -5.68
CA ASP A 134 19.53 -8.54 -6.63
C ASP A 134 18.68 -7.28 -6.40
N GLY A 135 17.82 -7.27 -5.37
CA GLY A 135 16.90 -6.20 -5.05
C GLY A 135 15.60 -6.19 -5.84
N SER A 136 15.37 -7.18 -6.72
CA SER A 136 14.06 -7.39 -7.33
C SER A 136 13.06 -8.01 -6.33
N THR A 137 11.77 -7.90 -6.61
CA THR A 137 10.72 -8.49 -5.78
C THR A 137 9.85 -9.44 -6.58
N ASN A 138 9.35 -10.49 -5.92
CA ASN A 138 8.30 -11.34 -6.45
C ASN A 138 6.98 -10.97 -5.76
N ASN A 139 5.93 -10.72 -6.54
CA ASN A 139 4.75 -10.00 -6.05
C ASN A 139 3.46 -10.77 -6.28
N GLY A 140 2.61 -10.78 -5.26
CA GLY A 140 1.24 -11.25 -5.32
C GLY A 140 1.08 -12.77 -5.34
N ILE A 141 -0.13 -13.21 -5.65
CA ILE A 141 -0.54 -14.61 -5.52
C ILE A 141 0.28 -15.58 -6.39
N PHE A 142 0.83 -15.09 -7.51
CA PHE A 142 1.67 -15.87 -8.44
C PHE A 142 3.15 -15.48 -8.37
N GLN A 143 3.58 -14.68 -7.37
CA GLN A 143 4.97 -14.27 -7.18
C GLN A 143 5.64 -13.76 -8.47
N ILE A 144 4.97 -12.81 -9.14
CA ILE A 144 5.43 -12.26 -10.42
C ILE A 144 6.60 -11.30 -10.19
N SER A 145 7.72 -11.56 -10.88
CA SER A 145 8.98 -10.85 -10.67
C SER A 145 9.01 -9.44 -11.26
N SER A 146 9.44 -8.46 -10.44
CA SER A 146 9.71 -7.08 -10.84
C SER A 146 10.93 -6.94 -11.75
N ARG A 147 11.75 -8.00 -11.90
CA ARG A 147 12.91 -7.99 -12.79
C ARG A 147 12.49 -7.84 -14.27
N ARG A 148 11.29 -8.30 -14.63
CA ARG A 148 10.80 -8.32 -16.01
C ARG A 148 9.37 -7.84 -16.18
N TRP A 149 8.46 -8.22 -15.29
CA TRP A 149 7.03 -8.19 -15.61
C TRP A 149 6.30 -6.93 -15.14
N CYS A 150 6.61 -6.45 -13.94
CA CYS A 150 6.03 -5.24 -13.37
C CYS A 150 7.12 -4.23 -13.00
N ARG A 151 6.73 -2.97 -12.79
CA ARG A 151 7.65 -1.89 -12.39
C ARG A 151 7.52 -1.56 -10.91
N ASN A 152 8.67 -1.47 -10.22
CA ASN A 152 8.81 -0.81 -8.92
C ASN A 152 9.23 0.65 -9.10
N LEU A 153 9.40 1.41 -8.01
CA LEU A 153 9.92 2.78 -8.08
C LEU A 153 11.39 2.84 -8.56
N THR A 154 12.06 1.69 -8.64
CA THR A 154 13.40 1.57 -9.22
C THR A 154 13.34 1.64 -10.75
N PRO A 155 14.09 2.56 -11.38
CA PRO A 155 14.13 2.67 -12.83
C PRO A 155 14.85 1.46 -13.46
N ASN A 156 14.52 1.16 -14.72
CA ASN A 156 15.20 0.24 -15.66
C ASN A 156 14.68 -1.20 -15.83
N ALA A 157 13.57 -1.60 -15.20
CA ALA A 157 12.94 -2.89 -15.52
C ALA A 157 12.08 -2.80 -16.81
N PRO A 158 12.03 -3.85 -17.67
CA PRO A 158 11.26 -3.85 -18.92
C PRO A 158 9.75 -3.57 -18.75
N ASN A 159 9.18 -3.95 -17.60
CA ASN A 159 7.75 -3.80 -17.29
C ASN A 159 6.84 -4.40 -18.37
N MET A 160 7.04 -5.68 -18.69
CA MET A 160 6.34 -6.34 -19.80
C MET A 160 4.82 -6.34 -19.62
N CYS A 161 4.28 -6.32 -18.40
CA CYS A 161 2.83 -6.24 -18.16
C CYS A 161 2.29 -4.80 -18.13
N GLY A 162 3.15 -3.77 -18.15
CA GLY A 162 2.72 -2.37 -18.24
C GLY A 162 2.05 -1.84 -16.97
N MET A 163 2.43 -2.35 -15.80
CA MET A 163 1.76 -2.07 -14.51
C MET A 163 2.76 -1.92 -13.36
N TYR A 164 2.32 -1.36 -12.23
CA TYR A 164 3.14 -1.36 -11.02
C TYR A 164 3.06 -2.70 -10.30
N CYS A 165 4.15 -3.10 -9.63
CA CYS A 165 4.12 -4.33 -8.85
C CYS A 165 3.15 -4.27 -7.67
N SER A 166 2.80 -3.06 -7.18
CA SER A 166 1.75 -2.86 -6.18
C SER A 166 0.37 -3.27 -6.67
N ASP A 167 0.10 -3.18 -7.97
CA ASP A 167 -1.19 -3.56 -8.55
C ASP A 167 -1.41 -5.08 -8.47
N LEU A 168 -0.31 -5.85 -8.45
CA LEU A 168 -0.34 -7.31 -8.27
C LEU A 168 -0.66 -7.76 -6.84
N LEU A 169 -0.63 -6.82 -5.88
CA LEU A 169 -0.94 -7.09 -4.47
C LEU A 169 -2.45 -6.95 -4.18
N ASN A 170 -3.23 -6.52 -5.17
CA ASN A 170 -4.65 -6.30 -5.04
C ASN A 170 -5.39 -7.62 -4.76
N PRO A 171 -6.33 -7.65 -3.80
CA PRO A 171 -7.21 -8.80 -3.59
C PRO A 171 -8.03 -9.16 -4.83
N ASN A 172 -8.39 -8.18 -5.65
CA ASN A 172 -8.99 -8.41 -6.95
C ASN A 172 -7.92 -8.88 -7.94
N LEU A 173 -8.01 -10.14 -8.35
CA LEU A 173 -6.98 -10.80 -9.14
C LEU A 173 -6.93 -10.39 -10.62
N LYS A 174 -7.76 -9.45 -11.09
CA LYS A 174 -7.85 -9.09 -12.51
C LYS A 174 -6.50 -8.78 -13.15
N ASP A 175 -5.75 -7.84 -12.60
CA ASP A 175 -4.48 -7.41 -13.21
C ASP A 175 -3.40 -8.51 -13.07
N THR A 176 -3.42 -9.23 -11.95
CA THR A 176 -2.56 -10.39 -11.69
C THR A 176 -2.80 -11.51 -12.71
N VAL A 177 -4.05 -11.84 -13.02
CA VAL A 177 -4.40 -12.86 -14.01
C VAL A 177 -4.01 -12.41 -15.41
N ILE A 178 -4.28 -11.15 -15.79
CA ILE A 178 -3.87 -10.61 -17.10
C ILE A 178 -2.36 -10.74 -17.29
N CYS A 179 -1.56 -10.38 -16.27
CA CYS A 179 -0.11 -10.51 -16.33
C CYS A 179 0.34 -11.98 -16.39
N ALA A 180 -0.25 -12.87 -15.58
CA ALA A 180 0.07 -14.30 -15.61
C ALA A 180 -0.27 -14.97 -16.96
N MET A 181 -1.39 -14.59 -17.58
CA MET A 181 -1.74 -15.02 -18.94
C MET A 181 -0.68 -14.59 -19.95
N LYS A 182 -0.17 -13.35 -19.85
CA LYS A 182 0.90 -12.85 -20.71
C LYS A 182 2.20 -13.62 -20.52
N ILE A 183 2.58 -13.93 -19.29
CA ILE A 183 3.76 -14.76 -18.99
C ILE A 183 3.63 -16.13 -19.63
N THR A 184 2.45 -16.74 -19.55
CA THR A 184 2.17 -18.10 -20.06
C THR A 184 2.11 -18.18 -21.59
N GLN A 185 2.14 -17.03 -22.28
CA GLN A 185 2.32 -16.98 -23.74
C GLN A 185 3.78 -17.17 -24.16
N GLU A 186 4.75 -16.95 -23.26
CA GLU A 186 6.16 -17.22 -23.53
C GLU A 186 6.39 -18.74 -23.77
N PRO A 187 7.47 -19.13 -24.46
CA PRO A 187 7.72 -20.54 -24.82
C PRO A 187 7.74 -21.52 -23.65
N GLN A 188 8.01 -21.05 -22.42
CA GLN A 188 8.06 -21.90 -21.23
C GLN A 188 6.66 -22.18 -20.63
N GLY A 189 5.62 -21.42 -20.99
CA GLY A 189 4.29 -21.52 -20.38
C GLY A 189 4.34 -21.38 -18.85
N LEU A 190 3.61 -22.25 -18.13
CA LEU A 190 3.70 -22.31 -16.65
C LEU A 190 5.06 -22.79 -16.15
N GLY A 191 5.88 -23.38 -17.02
CA GLY A 191 7.27 -23.74 -16.71
C GLY A 191 8.17 -22.54 -16.42
N TYR A 192 7.71 -21.30 -16.64
CA TYR A 192 8.40 -20.10 -16.15
C TYR A 192 8.56 -20.11 -14.62
N TRP A 193 7.52 -20.57 -13.90
CA TRP A 193 7.54 -20.62 -12.43
C TRP A 193 8.23 -21.89 -11.94
N GLU A 194 9.34 -21.71 -11.22
CA GLU A 194 10.08 -22.80 -10.61
C GLU A 194 9.22 -23.62 -9.64
N ALA A 195 8.38 -22.94 -8.85
CA ALA A 195 7.44 -23.59 -7.95
C ALA A 195 6.51 -24.57 -8.69
N TRP A 196 5.97 -24.19 -9.86
CA TRP A 196 5.12 -25.09 -10.65
C TRP A 196 5.92 -26.26 -11.22
N ARG A 197 7.14 -26.04 -11.73
CA ARG A 197 8.00 -27.14 -12.22
C ARG A 197 8.29 -28.18 -11.15
N HIS A 198 8.59 -27.76 -9.92
CA HIS A 198 8.98 -28.69 -8.84
C HIS A 198 7.80 -29.34 -8.14
N HIS A 199 6.67 -28.63 -8.04
CA HIS A 199 5.56 -29.07 -7.20
C HIS A 199 4.32 -29.53 -7.96
N CYS A 200 4.13 -29.09 -9.21
CA CYS A 200 2.89 -29.31 -9.96
C CYS A 200 3.12 -30.10 -11.27
N GLN A 201 4.19 -29.78 -12.01
CA GLN A 201 4.43 -30.35 -13.34
C GLN A 201 4.50 -31.88 -13.32
N GLY A 202 3.73 -32.51 -14.21
CA GLY A 202 3.73 -33.96 -14.40
C GLY A 202 3.10 -34.77 -13.26
N LYS A 203 2.37 -34.12 -12.36
CA LYS A 203 1.64 -34.77 -11.27
C LYS A 203 0.15 -34.84 -11.57
N ASP A 204 -0.54 -35.73 -10.88
CA ASP A 204 -2.00 -35.66 -10.79
C ASP A 204 -2.37 -34.47 -9.89
N LEU A 205 -3.12 -33.52 -10.45
CA LEU A 205 -3.53 -32.29 -9.78
C LEU A 205 -5.03 -32.27 -9.46
N THR A 206 -5.75 -33.37 -9.65
CA THR A 206 -7.22 -33.42 -9.51
C THR A 206 -7.69 -32.91 -8.14
N ASP A 207 -6.96 -33.24 -7.07
CA ASP A 207 -7.24 -32.81 -5.69
C ASP A 207 -7.26 -31.28 -5.52
N TRP A 208 -6.61 -30.51 -6.40
CA TRP A 208 -6.62 -29.05 -6.30
C TRP A 208 -7.98 -28.43 -6.61
N VAL A 209 -8.82 -29.12 -7.36
CA VAL A 209 -10.18 -28.66 -7.73
C VAL A 209 -11.27 -29.63 -7.26
N ASP A 210 -10.90 -30.78 -6.71
CA ASP A 210 -11.87 -31.74 -6.18
C ASP A 210 -12.71 -31.12 -5.05
N GLY A 211 -14.02 -31.42 -5.07
CA GLY A 211 -15.00 -30.91 -4.11
C GLY A 211 -15.29 -29.40 -4.19
N CYS A 212 -14.84 -28.69 -5.23
CA CYS A 212 -15.21 -27.30 -5.45
C CYS A 212 -16.53 -27.20 -6.23
N ASP A 213 -17.52 -26.49 -5.69
CA ASP A 213 -18.69 -26.10 -6.48
C ASP A 213 -18.31 -24.98 -7.45
N PHE A 214 -18.82 -24.99 -8.68
CA PHE A 214 -18.58 -23.95 -9.68
C PHE A 214 -19.90 -23.33 -10.13
#